data_AF-A0A0R1LIZ9-F1
#
_entry.id   AF-A0A0R1LIZ9-F1
#
_cell.length_a   1.000
_cell.length_b   1.000
_cell.length_c   1.000
_cell.angle_alpha   90.00
_cell.angle_beta   90.00
_cell.angle_gamma   90.00
#
_symmetry.space_group_name_H-M   'P 1'
#
loop_
_entity.id
_entity.type
_entity.pdbx_description
1 polymer ?
#
loop_
_entity_poly.entity_id
_entity_poly.type
_entity_poly.pdbx_seq_one_letter_code
_entity_poly.pdbx_strand_id
1 'polypeptide(L)'
;MKKMLMFSLTVVCSALLGGLTETTANADAPHFNRAPAVLKGSWQTKTHKTAKKYSNSRNRYWYTDLYITNKQFHLEDFMLNKHKMNEYNSGPYGAYDGKTDSLAYRKTKNRHYHIYGNIAPNFEKGVWGYSVVLAKSHKSMKVYSHKLTDHGSYYAFGKKHYVGNFYKQ
;
A
#
# COMPACT_ATOMS: atom_id res chain seq x y z
N MET A 1 -14.01 -62.50 46.85
CA MET A 1 -14.71 -61.37 47.49
C MET A 1 -15.37 -60.53 46.42
N LYS A 2 -16.67 -60.24 46.56
CA LYS A 2 -17.48 -59.37 45.69
C LYS A 2 -17.01 -57.91 45.78
N LYS A 3 -17.17 -57.17 44.68
CA LYS A 3 -17.45 -55.71 44.52
C LYS A 3 -16.76 -55.22 43.23
N MET A 4 -17.26 -54.34 42.40
CA MET A 4 -18.58 -53.73 42.17
C MET A 4 -18.40 -52.95 40.85
N LEU A 5 -19.43 -52.91 40.02
CA LEU A 5 -19.51 -52.10 38.80
C LEU A 5 -19.31 -50.59 39.10
N MET A 6 -18.64 -49.85 38.22
CA MET A 6 -19.07 -48.49 37.88
C MET A 6 -18.76 -48.16 36.41
N PHE A 7 -19.84 -47.96 35.66
CA PHE A 7 -19.89 -47.25 34.40
C PHE A 7 -19.50 -45.79 34.61
N SER A 8 -18.68 -45.24 33.71
CA SER A 8 -18.69 -43.81 33.39
C SER A 8 -18.72 -43.64 31.89
N LEU A 9 -19.95 -43.55 31.39
CA LEU A 9 -20.30 -43.05 30.07
C LEU A 9 -19.87 -41.58 30.00
N THR A 10 -19.01 -41.21 29.06
CA THR A 10 -18.92 -39.81 28.61
C THR A 10 -18.96 -39.80 27.10
N VAL A 11 -20.20 -39.71 26.61
CA VAL A 11 -20.51 -39.26 25.25
C VAL A 11 -20.21 -37.76 25.20
N VAL A 12 -19.25 -37.36 24.38
CA VAL A 12 -19.31 -36.06 23.71
C VAL A 12 -18.96 -36.28 22.25
N CYS A 13 -20.00 -36.60 21.47
CA CYS A 13 -20.05 -36.24 20.06
C CYS A 13 -20.20 -34.71 19.99
N SER A 14 -19.14 -34.00 19.66
CA SER A 14 -19.24 -32.69 19.01
C SER A 14 -18.53 -32.78 17.66
N ALA A 15 -19.35 -33.14 16.69
CA ALA A 15 -19.08 -32.94 15.29
C ALA A 15 -18.82 -31.44 15.00
N LEU A 16 -18.00 -31.19 13.98
CA LEU A 16 -18.23 -30.11 13.01
C LEU A 16 -18.26 -28.68 13.58
N LEU A 17 -17.09 -28.20 13.99
CA LEU A 17 -16.64 -26.85 13.65
C LEU A 17 -15.24 -27.04 13.05
N GLY A 18 -15.09 -27.17 11.73
CA GLY A 18 -15.40 -26.04 10.84
C GLY A 18 -14.44 -24.87 11.07
N GLY A 19 -13.33 -25.05 11.78
CA GLY A 19 -12.23 -24.10 11.80
C GLY A 19 -11.25 -24.42 10.70
N LEU A 20 -11.55 -24.01 9.46
CA LEU A 20 -10.47 -23.62 8.55
C LEU A 20 -9.74 -22.50 9.30
N THR A 21 -8.66 -22.84 10.00
CA THR A 21 -7.68 -21.84 10.37
C THR A 21 -7.26 -21.25 9.04
N GLU A 22 -7.75 -20.05 8.74
CA GLU A 22 -7.10 -19.17 7.80
C GLU A 22 -5.67 -19.12 8.31
N THR A 23 -4.78 -19.91 7.69
CA THR A 23 -3.36 -19.65 7.74
C THR A 23 -3.25 -18.22 7.24
N THR A 24 -3.14 -17.29 8.18
CA THR A 24 -2.65 -15.95 7.98
C THR A 24 -1.31 -16.17 7.32
N ALA A 25 -1.29 -16.12 5.99
CA ALA A 25 -0.07 -16.19 5.22
C ALA A 25 0.85 -15.13 5.82
N ASN A 26 1.90 -15.57 6.52
CA ASN A 26 2.81 -14.68 7.22
C ASN A 26 3.29 -13.66 6.19
N ALA A 27 2.96 -12.38 6.41
CA ALA A 27 3.37 -11.33 5.51
C ALA A 27 4.91 -11.29 5.50
N ASP A 28 5.49 -11.41 4.31
CA ASP A 28 6.94 -11.50 4.10
C ASP A 28 7.68 -10.39 4.84
N ALA A 29 8.96 -10.63 5.19
CA ALA A 29 9.82 -9.57 5.71
C ALA A 29 9.93 -8.41 4.70
N PRO A 30 10.04 -7.14 5.17
CA PRO A 30 10.22 -6.01 4.27
C PRO A 30 11.55 -6.12 3.50
N HIS A 31 11.51 -5.81 2.22
CA HIS A 31 12.69 -5.64 1.37
C HIS A 31 13.08 -4.17 1.38
N PHE A 32 14.18 -3.84 2.05
CA PHE A 32 14.70 -2.47 2.13
C PHE A 32 15.48 -2.09 0.87
N ASN A 33 15.21 -0.89 0.35
CA ASN A 33 15.83 -0.28 -0.82
C ASN A 33 15.92 -1.21 -2.04
N ARG A 34 14.94 -2.10 -2.16
CA ARG A 34 14.88 -3.15 -3.18
C ARG A 34 13.44 -3.36 -3.62
N ALA A 35 13.01 -2.54 -4.57
CA ALA A 35 11.67 -2.66 -5.13
C ALA A 35 11.47 -4.03 -5.79
N PRO A 36 10.33 -4.72 -5.56
CA PRO A 36 9.97 -5.92 -6.29
C PRO A 36 9.98 -5.67 -7.81
N ALA A 37 10.55 -6.59 -8.59
CA ALA A 37 10.67 -6.43 -10.04
C ALA A 37 9.32 -6.16 -10.73
N VAL A 38 8.24 -6.77 -10.24
CA VAL A 38 6.88 -6.56 -10.74
C VAL A 38 6.34 -5.14 -10.53
N LEU A 39 6.85 -4.42 -9.52
CA LEU A 39 6.48 -3.03 -9.23
C LEU A 39 7.41 -2.03 -9.93
N LYS A 40 8.65 -2.39 -10.24
CA LYS A 40 9.59 -1.49 -10.91
C LYS A 40 9.07 -1.01 -12.27
N GLY A 41 9.40 0.24 -12.58
CA GLY A 41 9.09 0.91 -13.84
C GLY A 41 8.24 2.16 -13.65
N SER A 42 7.84 2.74 -14.78
CA SER A 42 6.95 3.90 -14.86
C SER A 42 5.51 3.45 -14.94
N TRP A 43 4.65 4.09 -14.15
CA TRP A 43 3.23 3.82 -14.09
C TRP A 43 2.47 5.12 -14.23
N GLN A 44 1.35 5.11 -14.93
CA GLN A 44 0.57 6.32 -15.18
C GLN A 44 -0.92 6.07 -14.95
N THR A 45 -1.63 7.05 -14.44
CA THR A 45 -3.10 7.04 -14.52
C THR A 45 -3.57 7.21 -15.96
N LYS A 46 -4.85 6.92 -16.22
CA LYS A 46 -5.44 7.28 -17.52
C LYS A 46 -5.36 8.78 -17.72
N THR A 47 -5.21 9.22 -18.96
CA THR A 47 -5.34 10.63 -19.29
C THR A 47 -6.76 11.12 -19.01
N HIS A 48 -6.86 12.17 -18.20
CA HIS A 48 -8.11 12.80 -17.82
C HIS A 48 -8.26 14.14 -18.54
N LYS A 49 -9.50 14.52 -18.87
CA LYS A 49 -9.79 15.85 -19.41
C LYS A 49 -9.91 16.85 -18.25
N THR A 50 -9.25 17.99 -18.36
CA THR A 50 -9.37 19.06 -17.37
C THR A 50 -10.77 19.68 -17.46
N ALA A 51 -11.40 19.93 -16.30
CA ALA A 51 -12.71 20.57 -16.26
C ALA A 51 -12.68 21.93 -16.98
N LYS A 52 -13.72 22.23 -17.78
CA LYS A 52 -13.77 23.40 -18.68
C LYS A 52 -13.39 24.71 -17.99
N LYS A 53 -13.87 24.93 -16.76
CA LYS A 53 -13.58 26.13 -15.94
C LYS A 53 -12.09 26.33 -15.60
N TYR A 54 -11.27 25.30 -15.74
CA TYR A 54 -9.83 25.32 -15.43
C TYR A 54 -8.95 24.97 -16.63
N SER A 55 -9.56 24.72 -17.79
CA SER A 55 -8.87 24.24 -18.98
C SER A 55 -8.46 25.41 -19.88
N ASN A 56 -7.24 25.35 -20.41
CA ASN A 56 -6.68 26.23 -21.41
C ASN A 56 -5.86 25.42 -22.43
N SER A 57 -5.19 26.10 -23.36
CA SER A 57 -4.40 25.46 -24.42
C SER A 57 -3.24 24.61 -23.91
N ARG A 58 -2.75 24.87 -22.69
CA ARG A 58 -1.56 24.21 -22.11
C ARG A 58 -1.89 23.09 -21.12
N ASN A 59 -3.13 22.99 -20.64
CA ASN A 59 -3.52 22.03 -19.60
C ASN A 59 -4.84 21.31 -19.91
N ARG A 60 -5.12 21.06 -21.20
CA ARG A 60 -6.39 20.43 -21.63
C ARG A 60 -6.60 19.03 -21.07
N TYR A 61 -5.50 18.33 -20.81
CA TYR A 61 -5.47 17.00 -20.24
C TYR A 61 -4.46 16.94 -19.10
N TRP A 62 -4.66 15.99 -18.20
CA TRP A 62 -3.76 15.72 -17.09
C TRP A 62 -3.71 14.22 -16.78
N TYR A 63 -2.65 13.80 -16.11
CA TYR A 63 -2.46 12.47 -15.56
C TYR A 63 -1.47 12.56 -14.40
N THR A 64 -1.31 11.46 -13.67
CA THR A 64 -0.35 11.33 -12.57
C THR A 64 0.60 10.20 -12.92
N ASP A 65 1.90 10.47 -12.80
CA ASP A 65 2.96 9.48 -12.89
C ASP A 65 3.26 8.91 -11.50
N LEU A 66 3.61 7.64 -11.48
CA LEU A 66 4.10 6.93 -10.31
C LEU A 66 5.42 6.25 -10.68
N TYR A 67 6.48 6.72 -10.05
CA TYR A 67 7.82 6.18 -10.19
C TYR A 67 8.12 5.23 -9.05
N ILE A 68 8.49 4.00 -9.38
CA ILE A 68 8.88 2.99 -8.40
C ILE A 68 10.29 2.51 -8.73
N THR A 69 11.25 2.91 -7.90
CA THR A 69 12.66 2.55 -7.99
C THR A 69 13.15 1.93 -6.67
N ASN A 70 14.43 1.60 -6.57
CA ASN A 70 14.99 1.16 -5.30
C ASN A 70 15.05 2.27 -4.23
N LYS A 71 14.93 3.54 -4.62
CA LYS A 71 15.11 4.70 -3.74
C LYS A 71 13.85 5.54 -3.55
N GLN A 72 12.85 5.36 -4.42
CA GLN A 72 11.61 6.13 -4.32
C GLN A 72 10.39 5.33 -4.77
N PHE A 73 9.29 5.58 -4.07
CA PHE A 73 7.93 5.39 -4.51
C PHE A 73 7.30 6.78 -4.58
N HIS A 74 7.30 7.41 -5.75
CA HIS A 74 7.01 8.83 -5.90
C HIS A 74 5.84 9.06 -6.86
N LEU A 75 4.82 9.77 -6.38
CA LEU A 75 3.72 10.32 -7.17
C LEU A 75 4.15 11.69 -7.70
N GLU A 76 4.26 11.80 -9.02
CA GLU A 76 4.44 13.08 -9.69
C GLU A 76 3.12 13.44 -10.38
N ASP A 77 2.43 14.42 -9.83
CA ASP A 77 1.24 14.97 -10.47
C ASP A 77 1.67 15.95 -11.56
N PHE A 78 1.35 15.64 -12.81
CA PHE A 78 1.37 16.63 -13.87
C PHE A 78 0.06 17.45 -13.80
N MET A 79 -0.04 18.41 -12.86
CA MET A 79 -1.11 19.40 -12.90
C MET A 79 -0.63 20.83 -12.62
N LEU A 80 -0.33 21.53 -13.73
CA LEU A 80 -0.17 22.98 -13.84
C LEU A 80 -1.52 23.70 -13.68
N ASN A 81 -2.14 23.66 -12.49
CA ASN A 81 -3.30 24.52 -12.22
C ASN A 81 -2.98 25.53 -11.11
N LYS A 82 -2.68 26.76 -11.56
CA LYS A 82 -2.24 27.91 -10.78
C LYS A 82 -3.26 28.43 -9.75
N HIS A 83 -4.44 27.81 -9.65
CA HIS A 83 -5.55 28.27 -8.78
C HIS A 83 -6.02 27.26 -7.74
N LYS A 84 -5.22 26.22 -7.43
CA LYS A 84 -5.49 25.32 -6.29
C LYS A 84 -4.20 24.97 -5.53
N MET A 85 -3.38 25.97 -5.22
CA MET A 85 -2.16 25.77 -4.42
C MET A 85 -2.42 25.16 -3.03
N ASN A 86 -3.64 25.27 -2.48
CA ASN A 86 -3.88 25.00 -1.06
C ASN A 86 -4.65 23.71 -0.73
N GLU A 87 -5.21 22.97 -1.68
CA GLU A 87 -6.22 21.95 -1.32
C GLU A 87 -6.15 20.57 -2.00
N TYR A 88 -5.21 20.30 -2.91
CA TYR A 88 -5.16 18.97 -3.57
C TYR A 88 -3.82 18.24 -3.50
N ASN A 89 -2.82 18.74 -2.78
CA ASN A 89 -1.58 18.00 -2.49
C ASN A 89 -1.06 18.24 -1.06
N SER A 90 -1.93 18.16 -0.06
CA SER A 90 -1.49 18.05 1.34
C SER A 90 -1.18 16.60 1.77
N GLY A 91 -1.36 15.64 0.87
CA GLY A 91 -0.85 14.28 1.03
C GLY A 91 0.60 14.19 0.56
N PRO A 92 1.42 13.29 1.11
CA PRO A 92 2.81 13.22 0.71
C PRO A 92 2.96 12.71 -0.71
N TYR A 93 3.96 13.29 -1.35
CA TYR A 93 4.36 13.05 -2.73
C TYR A 93 5.01 11.68 -2.94
N GLY A 94 5.32 10.95 -1.87
CA GLY A 94 5.93 9.63 -1.99
C GLY A 94 6.42 9.05 -0.68
N ALA A 95 7.09 7.90 -0.80
CA ALA A 95 7.92 7.29 0.22
C ALA A 95 9.33 7.13 -0.37
N TYR A 96 10.35 7.56 0.37
CA TYR A 96 11.72 7.66 -0.12
C TYR A 96 12.70 6.96 0.82
N ASP A 97 13.78 6.46 0.24
CA ASP A 97 15.00 6.13 0.97
C ASP A 97 15.60 7.45 1.46
N GLY A 98 15.78 7.58 2.77
CA GLY A 98 16.11 8.87 3.37
C GLY A 98 16.93 8.74 4.65
N LYS A 99 17.01 9.85 5.38
CA LYS A 99 17.95 9.98 6.50
C LYS A 99 17.64 9.09 7.69
N THR A 100 16.37 8.91 8.04
CA THR A 100 16.00 8.13 9.24
C THR A 100 15.57 6.71 8.92
N ASP A 101 14.88 6.52 7.80
CA ASP A 101 14.32 5.23 7.44
C ASP A 101 14.73 4.81 6.03
N SER A 102 14.93 3.52 5.80
CA SER A 102 15.06 3.01 4.43
C SER A 102 13.68 2.84 3.80
N LEU A 103 13.61 2.95 2.47
CA LEU A 103 12.40 2.62 1.74
C LEU A 103 12.14 1.12 1.80
N ALA A 104 11.02 0.72 2.38
CA ALA A 104 10.66 -0.67 2.58
C ALA A 104 9.54 -1.11 1.64
N TYR A 105 9.72 -2.28 1.03
CA TYR A 105 8.69 -2.97 0.24
C TYR A 105 8.33 -4.29 0.90
N ARG A 106 7.11 -4.38 1.43
CA ARG A 106 6.62 -5.59 2.10
C ARG A 106 5.51 -6.23 1.30
N LYS A 107 5.69 -7.46 0.82
CA LYS A 107 4.60 -8.24 0.23
C LYS A 107 3.73 -8.78 1.37
N THR A 108 2.43 -8.44 1.36
CA THR A 108 1.51 -8.84 2.44
C THR A 108 0.64 -10.02 2.07
N LYS A 109 0.34 -10.19 0.79
CA LYS A 109 -0.31 -11.35 0.20
C LYS A 109 -0.10 -11.35 -1.31
N ASN A 110 -0.63 -12.37 -2.00
CA ASN A 110 -0.49 -12.48 -3.45
C ASN A 110 -0.95 -11.20 -4.17
N ARG A 111 -0.02 -10.49 -4.84
CA ARG A 111 -0.20 -9.20 -5.55
C ARG A 111 -0.43 -7.96 -4.68
N HIS A 112 -0.33 -8.07 -3.36
CA HIS A 112 -0.49 -6.94 -2.45
C HIS A 112 0.85 -6.58 -1.80
N TYR A 113 1.15 -5.29 -1.80
CA TYR A 113 2.37 -4.76 -1.23
C TYR A 113 2.06 -3.56 -0.34
N HIS A 114 2.73 -3.49 0.80
CA HIS A 114 2.84 -2.30 1.62
C HIS A 114 4.21 -1.67 1.36
N ILE A 115 4.23 -0.35 1.23
CA ILE A 115 5.42 0.43 0.91
C ILE A 115 5.49 1.56 1.91
N TYR A 116 6.63 1.77 2.53
CA TYR A 116 6.79 2.85 3.49
C TYR A 116 8.22 3.34 3.53
N GLY A 117 8.39 4.62 3.88
CA GLY A 117 9.67 5.31 3.92
C GLY A 117 9.45 6.78 4.25
N ASN A 118 10.52 7.56 4.24
CA ASN A 118 10.49 8.98 4.55
C ASN A 118 9.57 9.73 3.57
N ILE A 119 8.96 10.82 4.03
CA ILE A 119 8.12 11.68 3.16
C ILE A 119 8.90 12.42 2.08
N ALA A 120 10.23 12.58 2.24
CA ALA A 120 11.16 13.11 1.24
C ALA A 120 12.59 12.62 1.54
N PRO A 121 13.51 12.57 0.55
CA PRO A 121 14.85 11.98 0.73
C PRO A 121 15.69 12.60 1.86
N ASN A 122 15.58 13.91 2.07
CA ASN A 122 16.37 14.65 3.06
C ASN A 122 15.59 14.97 4.35
N PHE A 123 14.41 14.39 4.52
CA PHE A 123 13.54 14.70 5.64
C PHE A 123 13.91 13.82 6.85
N GLU A 124 14.03 14.44 8.03
CA GLU A 124 14.48 13.74 9.25
C GLU A 124 13.34 13.24 10.13
N LYS A 125 12.09 13.60 9.82
CA LYS A 125 10.93 13.23 10.63
C LYS A 125 9.69 13.00 9.77
N GLY A 126 9.21 11.77 9.73
CA GLY A 126 7.93 11.45 9.11
C GLY A 126 8.06 10.36 8.06
N VAL A 127 7.33 9.28 8.31
CA VAL A 127 7.23 8.13 7.41
C VAL A 127 5.80 8.09 6.88
N TRP A 128 5.66 7.79 5.59
CA TRP A 128 4.36 7.58 4.97
C TRP A 128 4.22 6.19 4.39
N GLY A 129 2.97 5.71 4.34
CA GLY A 129 2.64 4.37 3.89
C GLY A 129 1.79 4.38 2.61
N TYR A 130 2.04 3.40 1.75
CA TYR A 130 1.20 3.09 0.60
C TYR A 130 0.83 1.61 0.59
N SER A 131 -0.39 1.30 0.18
CA SER A 131 -0.78 -0.06 -0.22
C SER A 131 -0.92 -0.10 -1.74
N VAL A 132 -0.37 -1.14 -2.35
CA VAL A 132 -0.49 -1.42 -3.78
C VAL A 132 -1.15 -2.77 -3.98
N VAL A 133 -2.07 -2.83 -4.94
CA VAL A 133 -2.71 -4.08 -5.39
C VAL A 133 -2.52 -4.23 -6.89
N LEU A 134 -1.67 -5.17 -7.30
CA LEU A 134 -1.43 -5.48 -8.71
C LEU A 134 -2.55 -6.34 -9.31
N ALA A 135 -2.92 -6.04 -10.56
CA ALA A 135 -3.74 -6.93 -11.36
C ALA A 135 -3.00 -8.24 -11.68
N LYS A 136 -3.75 -9.31 -11.99
CA LYS A 136 -3.15 -10.63 -12.33
C LYS A 136 -2.18 -10.55 -13.51
N SER A 137 -2.42 -9.65 -14.46
CA SER A 137 -1.55 -9.40 -15.62
C SER A 137 -0.31 -8.58 -15.30
N HIS A 138 -0.21 -8.01 -14.10
CA HIS A 138 0.80 -7.01 -13.70
C HIS A 138 0.86 -5.78 -14.62
N LYS A 139 -0.19 -5.50 -15.41
CA LYS A 139 -0.27 -4.32 -16.30
C LYS A 139 -0.98 -3.13 -15.67
N SER A 140 -1.63 -3.32 -14.53
CA SER A 140 -2.25 -2.24 -13.77
C SER A 140 -2.17 -2.48 -12.27
N MET A 141 -2.26 -1.40 -11.49
CA MET A 141 -2.29 -1.46 -10.04
C MET A 141 -3.21 -0.41 -9.43
N LYS A 142 -3.88 -0.76 -8.32
CA LYS A 142 -4.55 0.20 -7.45
C LYS A 142 -3.60 0.65 -6.36
N VAL A 143 -3.56 1.95 -6.13
CA VAL A 143 -2.69 2.58 -5.11
C VAL A 143 -3.55 3.26 -4.07
N TYR A 144 -3.17 3.07 -2.82
CA TYR A 144 -3.77 3.71 -1.66
C TYR A 144 -2.66 4.33 -0.81
N SER A 145 -2.91 5.50 -0.25
CA SER A 145 -2.05 6.16 0.72
C SER A 145 -2.57 5.94 2.14
N HIS A 146 -1.65 6.05 3.11
CA HIS A 146 -1.92 5.84 4.52
C HIS A 146 -1.12 6.81 5.34
N LYS A 147 -1.79 7.44 6.31
CA LYS A 147 -1.07 7.99 7.46
C LYS A 147 -0.52 6.82 8.28
N LEU A 148 0.78 6.84 8.58
CA LEU A 148 1.36 5.88 9.51
C LEU A 148 1.20 6.40 10.93
N THR A 149 0.89 5.48 11.84
CA THR A 149 0.92 5.73 13.28
C THR A 149 2.13 5.02 13.85
N ASP A 150 2.95 5.76 14.58
CA ASP A 150 4.11 5.21 15.29
C ASP A 150 3.66 4.52 16.58
N HIS A 151 4.15 3.30 16.80
CA HIS A 151 3.91 2.51 18.00
C HIS A 151 5.24 1.96 18.53
N GLY A 152 6.13 2.86 18.94
CA GLY A 152 7.43 2.51 19.52
C GLY A 152 8.43 2.15 18.43
N SER A 153 8.67 0.86 18.21
CA SER A 153 9.66 0.38 17.23
C SER A 153 9.04 -0.03 15.88
N TYR A 154 7.74 0.17 15.69
CA TYR A 154 7.04 -0.23 14.47
C TYR A 154 5.95 0.76 14.04
N TYR A 155 5.71 0.80 12.72
CA TYR A 155 4.61 1.56 12.13
C TYR A 155 3.36 0.71 11.92
N ALA A 156 2.21 1.25 12.31
CA ALA A 156 0.91 0.72 11.91
C ALA A 156 0.33 1.52 10.74
N PHE A 157 -0.28 0.83 9.78
CA PHE A 157 -0.98 1.48 8.67
C PHE A 157 -2.35 1.96 9.13
N GLY A 158 -2.55 3.28 9.10
CA GLY A 158 -3.85 3.88 9.33
C GLY A 158 -4.85 3.64 8.19
N LYS A 159 -5.97 4.38 8.24
CA LYS A 159 -7.05 4.32 7.24
C LYS A 159 -6.50 4.53 5.83
N LYS A 160 -6.96 3.69 4.90
CA LYS A 160 -6.57 3.77 3.49
C LYS A 160 -7.29 4.92 2.80
N HIS A 161 -6.56 5.70 2.01
CA HIS A 161 -7.10 6.70 1.10
C HIS A 161 -6.79 6.28 -0.33
N TYR A 162 -7.81 6.16 -1.19
CA TYR A 162 -7.60 5.78 -2.57
C TYR A 162 -6.89 6.91 -3.33
N VAL A 163 -5.75 6.57 -3.95
CA VAL A 163 -4.95 7.52 -4.75
C VAL A 163 -5.35 7.40 -6.22
N GLY A 164 -5.39 6.17 -6.75
CA GLY A 164 -5.68 5.98 -8.17
C GLY A 164 -5.46 4.56 -8.67
N ASN A 165 -5.81 4.35 -9.93
CA ASN A 165 -5.49 3.15 -10.68
C ASN A 165 -4.48 3.51 -11.77
N PHE A 166 -3.32 2.88 -11.69
CA PHE A 166 -2.18 3.13 -12.56
C PHE A 166 -1.98 1.98 -13.52
N TYR A 167 -1.41 2.28 -14.68
CA TYR A 167 -1.16 1.36 -15.78
C TYR A 167 0.30 1.44 -16.14
N LYS A 168 0.91 0.29 -16.43
CA LYS A 168 2.32 0.24 -16.81
C LYS A 168 2.49 0.92 -18.17
N GLN A 169 3.43 1.85 -18.27
CA GLN A 169 3.84 2.44 -19.55
C GLN A 169 4.66 1.44 -20.37
#